data_AF-A0A2B7WQ17-F1
#
_entry.id   AF-A0A2B7WQ17-F1
#
_cell.length_a   1.000
_cell.length_b   1.000
_cell.length_c   1.000
_cell.angle_alpha   90.00
_cell.angle_beta   90.00
_cell.angle_gamma   90.00
#
_symmetry.space_group_name_H-M   'P 1'
#
loop_
_entity.id
_entity.type
_entity.pdbx_description
1 polymer ?
#
loop_
_entity_poly.entity_id
_entity_poly.type
_entity_poly.pdbx_seq_one_letter_code
_entity_poly.pdbx_strand_id
1 'polypeptide(L)'
;MPPLPGTSNSKADLIPQISANLSNALSSFGPQSAQYNAVLDMLRGCILELQAEKEVLGMPGIVKTSSGAGDGTTKTTDVIEGLRELLERGLRV
;
A
#
# COMPACT_ATOMS: atom_id res chain seq x y z
N MET A 1 -33.54 -2.03 -10.22
CA MET A 1 -32.10 -2.28 -10.43
C MET A 1 -31.43 -2.25 -9.07
N PRO A 2 -30.60 -3.25 -8.72
CA PRO A 2 -29.80 -3.16 -7.50
C PRO A 2 -28.75 -2.06 -7.67
N PRO A 3 -28.36 -1.34 -6.60
CA PRO A 3 -27.31 -0.33 -6.67
C PRO A 3 -25.97 -1.01 -6.97
N LEU A 4 -25.23 -0.46 -7.93
CA LEU A 4 -23.83 -0.84 -8.14
C LEU A 4 -23.05 -0.56 -6.84
N PRO A 5 -22.16 -1.48 -6.39
CA PRO A 5 -21.31 -1.20 -5.26
C PRO A 5 -20.44 0.00 -5.62
N GLY A 6 -20.73 1.13 -5.00
CA GLY A 6 -19.82 2.26 -5.00
C GLY A 6 -18.55 1.79 -4.32
N THR A 7 -17.55 1.44 -5.11
CA THR A 7 -16.16 1.34 -4.65
C THR A 7 -15.73 2.76 -4.30
N SER A 8 -16.13 3.20 -3.12
CA SER A 8 -15.46 4.28 -2.43
C SER A 8 -14.04 3.77 -2.19
N ASN A 9 -13.13 4.05 -3.14
CA ASN A 9 -11.70 3.82 -3.00
C ASN A 9 -11.15 4.83 -1.97
N SER A 10 -11.68 4.77 -0.77
CA SER A 10 -11.09 5.43 0.38
C SER A 10 -9.79 4.69 0.66
N LYS A 11 -8.67 5.42 0.75
CA LYS A 11 -7.35 4.84 1.09
C LYS A 11 -7.41 3.91 2.33
N ALA A 12 -8.38 4.15 3.22
CA ALA A 12 -8.69 3.31 4.38
C ALA A 12 -9.02 1.84 4.03
N ASP A 13 -9.63 1.57 2.88
CA ASP A 13 -10.04 0.22 2.47
C ASP A 13 -8.94 -0.51 1.68
N LEU A 14 -7.82 0.15 1.38
CA LEU A 14 -6.74 -0.40 0.55
C LEU A 14 -5.97 -1.50 1.27
N ILE A 15 -5.62 -1.29 2.55
CA ILE A 15 -4.85 -2.26 3.35
C ILE A 15 -5.64 -3.56 3.57
N PRO A 16 -6.93 -3.55 3.97
CA PRO A 16 -7.73 -4.77 4.06
C PRO A 16 -7.84 -5.53 2.73
N GLN A 17 -8.00 -4.83 1.61
CA GLN A 17 -8.08 -5.47 0.29
C GLN A 17 -6.76 -6.16 -0.10
N ILE A 18 -5.64 -5.48 0.11
CA ILE A 18 -4.30 -6.04 -0.16
C ILE A 18 -4.05 -7.25 0.75
N SER A 19 -4.43 -7.17 2.03
CA SER A 19 -4.33 -8.27 2.97
C SER A 19 -5.13 -9.51 2.52
N ALA A 20 -6.38 -9.31 2.09
CA ALA A 20 -7.23 -10.39 1.59
C ALA A 20 -6.61 -11.04 0.33
N ASN A 21 -6.11 -10.23 -0.60
CA ASN A 21 -5.47 -10.73 -1.81
C ASN A 21 -4.17 -11.51 -1.52
N LEU A 22 -3.35 -11.04 -0.57
CA LEU A 22 -2.17 -11.77 -0.11
C LEU A 22 -2.53 -13.12 0.52
N SER A 23 -3.57 -13.14 1.33
CA SER A 23 -4.06 -14.38 1.96
C SER A 23 -4.57 -15.36 0.91
N ASN A 24 -5.31 -14.88 -0.09
CA ASN A 24 -5.79 -15.70 -1.20
C ASN A 24 -4.65 -16.24 -2.07
N ALA A 25 -3.63 -15.42 -2.35
CA ALA A 25 -2.44 -15.83 -3.09
C ALA A 25 -1.64 -16.89 -2.31
N LEU A 26 -1.49 -16.69 -0.99
CA LEU A 26 -0.85 -17.66 -0.11
C LEU A 26 -1.61 -18.99 -0.11
N SER A 27 -2.94 -18.98 0.01
CA SER A 27 -3.75 -20.21 -0.03
C SER A 27 -3.74 -20.88 -1.40
N SER A 28 -3.69 -20.11 -2.49
CA SER A 28 -3.74 -20.66 -3.85
C SER A 28 -2.41 -21.24 -4.32
N PHE A 29 -1.30 -20.56 -4.03
CA PHE A 29 0.02 -20.95 -4.55
C PHE A 29 0.90 -21.61 -3.49
N GLY A 30 0.71 -21.29 -2.21
CA GLY A 30 1.54 -21.76 -1.10
C GLY A 30 2.74 -20.84 -0.82
N PRO A 31 3.27 -20.85 0.42
CA PRO A 31 4.28 -19.91 0.89
C PRO A 31 5.62 -20.01 0.16
N GLN A 32 5.98 -21.20 -0.35
CA GLN A 32 7.25 -21.43 -1.04
C GLN A 32 7.15 -21.29 -2.57
N SER A 33 5.98 -20.92 -3.09
CA SER A 33 5.80 -20.79 -4.53
C SER A 33 6.51 -19.55 -5.09
N ALA A 34 7.00 -19.66 -6.33
CA ALA A 34 7.58 -18.52 -7.04
C ALA A 34 6.51 -17.42 -7.26
N GLN A 35 5.26 -17.81 -7.45
CA GLN A 35 4.13 -16.90 -7.64
C GLN A 35 3.84 -16.08 -6.39
N TYR A 36 3.80 -16.72 -5.21
CA TYR A 36 3.59 -16.00 -3.96
C TYR A 36 4.76 -15.05 -3.66
N ASN A 37 6.00 -15.50 -3.87
CA ASN A 37 7.18 -14.65 -3.72
C ASN A 37 7.17 -13.44 -4.66
N ALA A 38 6.78 -13.62 -5.93
CA ALA A 38 6.65 -12.51 -6.88
C ALA A 38 5.60 -11.47 -6.43
N VAL A 39 4.51 -11.90 -5.81
CA VAL A 39 3.50 -10.99 -5.24
C VAL A 39 4.09 -10.20 -4.06
N LEU A 40 4.84 -10.84 -3.17
CA LEU A 40 5.54 -10.16 -2.08
C LEU A 40 6.57 -9.14 -2.61
N ASP A 41 7.31 -9.49 -3.66
CA ASP A 41 8.29 -8.60 -4.28
C ASP A 41 7.65 -7.39 -4.96
N MET A 42 6.53 -7.58 -5.67
CA MET A 42 5.77 -6.46 -6.21
C MET A 42 5.29 -5.52 -5.11
N LEU A 43 4.79 -6.06 -3.98
CA LEU A 43 4.32 -5.24 -2.87
C LEU A 43 5.47 -4.46 -2.21
N ARG A 44 6.66 -5.06 -2.09
CA ARG A 44 7.87 -4.35 -1.65
C ARG A 44 8.24 -3.21 -2.60
N GLY A 45 8.13 -3.44 -3.91
CA GLY A 45 8.33 -2.42 -4.94
C GLY A 45 7.39 -1.23 -4.76
N CYS A 46 6.08 -1.48 -4.60
CA CYS A 46 5.10 -0.42 -4.37
C CYS A 46 5.38 0.39 -3.08
N ILE A 47 5.84 -0.27 -2.02
CA ILE A 47 6.23 0.40 -0.76
C ILE A 47 7.43 1.34 -0.97
N LEU A 48 8.40 0.94 -1.81
CA LEU A 48 9.56 1.77 -2.15
C LEU A 48 9.17 2.96 -3.03
N GLU A 49 8.29 2.74 -4.01
CA GLU A 49 7.76 3.81 -4.86
C GLU A 49 7.00 4.86 -4.03
N LEU A 50 6.12 4.43 -3.11
CA LEU A 50 5.41 5.33 -2.21
C LEU A 50 6.34 6.12 -1.27
N GLN A 51 7.47 5.52 -0.86
CA GLN A 51 8.51 6.21 -0.10
C GLN A 51 9.26 7.23 -0.96
N ALA A 52 9.61 6.87 -2.19
CA ALA A 52 10.27 7.79 -3.12
C ALA A 52 9.37 8.98 -3.47
N GLU A 53 8.07 8.77 -3.68
CA GLU A 53 7.10 9.86 -3.89
C GLU A 53 7.02 10.79 -2.67
N LYS A 54 7.09 10.24 -1.45
CA LYS A 54 7.16 11.02 -0.21
C LYS A 54 8.45 11.86 -0.11
N GLU A 55 9.59 11.30 -0.52
CA GLU A 55 10.89 12.00 -0.49
C GLU A 55 11.03 13.06 -1.59
N VAL A 56 10.49 12.81 -2.80
CA VAL A 56 10.46 13.78 -3.91
C VAL A 56 9.58 14.98 -3.55
N LEU A 57 8.46 14.76 -2.85
CA LEU A 57 7.64 15.84 -2.29
C LEU A 57 8.26 16.49 -1.03
N GLY A 58 9.39 15.96 -0.55
CA GLY A 58 10.10 16.37 0.66
C GLY A 58 11.42 17.13 0.43
N MET A 59 11.77 17.52 -0.80
CA MET A 59 12.90 18.44 -1.02
C MET A 59 12.50 19.90 -0.72
N PRO A 60 13.21 20.61 0.19
CA PRO A 60 13.06 22.05 0.36
C PRO A 60 13.72 22.77 -0.82
N GLY A 61 13.01 22.85 -1.95
CA GLY A 61 13.50 23.49 -3.17
C GLY A 61 12.35 24.10 -3.96
N ILE A 62 11.96 25.32 -3.57
CA ILE A 62 11.18 26.29 -4.36
C ILE A 62 9.91 25.70 -5.03
N VAL A 63 8.80 25.63 -4.31
CA VAL A 63 7.52 26.20 -4.79
C VAL A 63 6.70 26.64 -3.58
N LYS A 64 6.69 27.95 -3.35
CA LYS A 64 5.73 28.61 -2.45
C LYS A 64 4.40 28.70 -3.19
N THR A 65 3.53 27.71 -3.04
CA THR A 65 2.09 27.89 -3.33
C THR A 65 1.29 27.49 -2.09
N SER A 66 0.86 28.53 -1.38
CA SER A 66 -0.39 28.62 -0.61
C SER A 66 -0.97 27.33 -0.01
N SER A 67 -0.90 27.26 1.32
CA SER A 67 -1.99 26.87 2.21
C SER A 67 -2.69 25.54 1.92
N GLY A 68 -2.18 24.47 2.52
CA GLY A 68 -2.87 23.17 2.58
C GLY A 68 -2.04 22.05 3.20
N ALA A 69 -1.16 22.37 4.16
CA ALA A 69 -0.42 21.37 4.90
C ALA A 69 -1.34 20.76 5.97
N GLY A 70 -1.59 19.44 5.93
CA GLY A 70 -2.20 18.78 7.10
C GLY A 70 -2.80 17.39 6.95
N ASP A 71 -3.06 16.87 5.75
CA ASP A 71 -3.88 15.64 5.64
C ASP A 71 -3.33 14.55 4.70
N GLY A 72 -2.42 14.88 3.77
CA GLY A 72 -1.89 13.92 2.80
C GLY A 72 -0.69 13.09 3.29
N THR A 73 0.25 13.71 4.01
CA THR A 73 1.54 13.11 4.40
C THR A 73 1.39 12.03 5.48
N THR A 74 0.47 12.24 6.43
CA THR A 74 0.10 11.26 7.47
C THR A 74 -0.54 10.03 6.82
N LYS A 75 -1.55 10.22 5.96
CA LYS A 75 -2.24 9.12 5.26
C LYS A 75 -1.33 8.23 4.42
N THR A 76 -0.35 8.81 3.71
CA THR A 76 0.62 8.02 2.94
C THR A 76 1.57 7.25 3.87
N THR A 77 1.94 7.83 5.01
CA THR A 77 2.79 7.15 6.01
C THR A 77 2.03 5.98 6.66
N ASP A 78 0.76 6.18 7.01
CA ASP A 78 -0.10 5.13 7.58
C ASP A 78 -0.28 3.94 6.62
N VAL A 79 -0.41 4.23 5.31
CA VAL A 79 -0.48 3.20 4.26
C VAL A 79 0.85 2.45 4.15
N ILE A 80 1.99 3.15 4.15
CA ILE A 80 3.32 2.50 4.08
C ILE A 80 3.54 1.58 5.28
N GLU A 81 3.18 2.01 6.50
CA GLU A 81 3.29 1.17 7.69
C GLU A 81 2.36 -0.05 7.61
N GLY A 82 1.10 0.12 7.23
CA GLY A 82 0.16 -0.99 7.07
C GLY A 82 0.64 -2.03 6.04
N LEU A 83 1.26 -1.59 4.93
CA LEU A 83 1.83 -2.49 3.94
C LEU A 83 3.08 -3.22 4.45
N ARG A 84 3.92 -2.56 5.25
CA ARG A 84 5.09 -3.19 5.89
C ARG A 84 4.67 -4.27 6.89
N GLU A 85 3.68 -3.99 7.73
CA GLU A 85 3.14 -4.98 8.66
C GLU A 85 2.57 -6.21 7.94
N LEU A 86 1.89 -6.00 6.81
CA LEU A 86 1.37 -7.11 6.00
C LEU A 86 2.48 -7.98 5.42
N LEU A 87 3.57 -7.38 4.95
CA LEU A 87 4.74 -8.13 4.48
C LEU A 87 5.39 -8.92 5.60
N GLU A 88 5.60 -8.34 6.78
CA GLU A 88 6.18 -9.06 7.92
C GLU A 88 5.34 -10.26 8.35
N ARG A 89 4.01 -10.14 8.28
CA ARG A 89 3.09 -11.25 8.55
C ARG A 89 3.15 -12.33 7.47
N GLY A 90 3.21 -11.94 6.19
CA GLY A 90 3.32 -12.88 5.07
C GLY A 90 4.67 -13.61 5.00
N LEU A 91 5.74 -12.99 5.50
CA LEU A 91 7.08 -13.60 5.57
C LEU A 91 7.31 -14.53 6.76
N ARG A 92 6.46 -14.47 7.79
CA ARG A 92 6.56 -15.36 8.97
C ARG A 92 5.88 -16.73 8.76
N VAL A 93 5.29 -16.95 7.58
CA VAL A 93 4.61 -18.21 7.20
C VAL A 93 5.60 -19.18 6.56
#